data_AF-A0A2V9II59-F1
#
_entry.id   AF-A0A2V9II59-F1
#
_cell.length_a   1.000
_cell.length_b   1.000
_cell.length_c   1.000
_cell.angle_alpha   90.00
_cell.angle_beta   90.00
_cell.angle_gamma   90.00
#
_symmetry.space_group_name_H-M   'P 1'
#
loop_
_entity.id
_entity.type
_entity.pdbx_description
1 polymer ?
#
loop_
_entity_poly.entity_id
_entity_poly.type
_entity_poly.pdbx_seq_one_letter_code
_entity_poly.pdbx_strand_id
1 'polypeptide(L)'
;MKKFLWADHFLQDLRYGFRILAKTPGFTLLAVVSLGLGIMATTAMYSVIHGVVLNPFPYRDVDTLMSVKVWDPGGRGWRTYYSTDQFLEIEARNSIFEGVIASTISDVLWTGDGEPRRLRGNHVTTNTFQILGVPPLLGRSVARDDGAPDAPAVCVLGYRFWQRQFGGDPNVLGRELRLNDVRRTVVGIMPPRFMWRGADVYIPVVFQRGKAVEGVRYVHLLGRLKPGVTEARAEADLRPIIEELKRREPSEFPDRWRVGLLSLKETFPSGIREILWILFGAVGLLLLIACANVSNLLLSRSASRQREIAVRAALGAGRGRIVRQLLTESLLIALAGAVLGVALAHAGLRAIIAMVPPGTIPDESEVVINLPVLLFSVGVSALTALLFGLAPALYACTRDLVQPLKEAAGASVGGGARRTILRNGLVVAEVALSLVLLAGAGLMIRTLFVQLAVDFGFQPGRLLTMRIPLPEQHYPDALRRNAFFQELLPRIAAVPGVMSAGLNTWMHPLGNWRLPVEMAGSAEKDTRPVIMHQVNAEYPRALGIQLLHGRMFTDQEVVRAERVAVVNQMFVKRHNPDRDPIGRLLRLPRLQEPPFRLPDPSFQ
;
A
#
# COMPACT_ATOMS: atom_id res chain seq x y z
N MET A 1 -5.58 47.82 30.84
CA MET A 1 -7.01 47.58 31.14
C MET A 1 -7.85 47.03 29.97
N LYS A 2 -7.61 47.34 28.68
CA LYS A 2 -8.41 46.78 27.55
C LYS A 2 -8.25 45.26 27.29
N LYS A 3 -7.12 44.64 27.67
CA LYS A 3 -6.88 43.18 27.49
C LYS A 3 -7.72 42.30 28.44
N PHE A 4 -8.08 42.78 29.63
CA PHE A 4 -8.86 42.01 30.62
C PHE A 4 -10.34 41.89 30.25
N LEU A 5 -10.95 42.99 29.77
CA LEU A 5 -12.35 43.02 29.30
C LEU A 5 -12.62 42.06 28.13
N TRP A 6 -11.61 41.77 27.30
CA TRP A 6 -11.77 40.87 26.15
C TRP A 6 -11.84 39.39 26.60
N ALA A 7 -11.03 39.01 27.59
CA ALA A 7 -11.02 37.67 28.16
C ALA A 7 -12.31 37.37 28.96
N ASP A 8 -12.77 38.33 29.79
CA ASP A 8 -14.00 38.17 30.57
C ASP A 8 -15.25 38.06 29.67
N HIS A 9 -15.27 38.84 28.60
CA HIS A 9 -16.33 38.79 27.59
C HIS A 9 -16.33 37.46 26.81
N PHE A 10 -15.15 36.89 26.52
CA PHE A 10 -15.04 35.59 25.86
C PHE A 10 -15.47 34.43 26.77
N LEU A 11 -15.07 34.46 28.05
CA LEU A 11 -15.51 33.51 29.08
C LEU A 11 -17.03 33.53 29.31
N GLN A 12 -17.64 34.72 29.29
CA GLN A 12 -19.09 34.86 29.33
C GLN A 12 -19.77 34.24 28.11
N ASP A 13 -19.24 34.48 26.90
CA ASP A 13 -19.79 33.93 25.67
C ASP A 13 -19.65 32.39 25.62
N LEU A 14 -18.56 31.83 26.15
CA LEU A 14 -18.37 30.38 26.29
C LEU A 14 -19.39 29.75 27.26
N ARG A 15 -19.54 30.30 28.47
CA ARG A 15 -20.53 29.82 29.46
C ARG A 15 -21.95 29.92 28.92
N TYR A 16 -22.25 31.02 28.24
CA TYR A 16 -23.55 31.26 27.62
C TYR A 16 -23.83 30.27 26.50
N GLY A 17 -22.86 30.06 25.60
CA GLY A 17 -22.96 29.09 24.51
C GLY A 17 -23.20 27.66 25.04
N PHE A 18 -22.45 27.23 26.05
CA PHE A 18 -22.65 25.92 26.67
C PHE A 18 -24.07 25.76 27.25
N ARG A 19 -24.57 26.76 27.98
CA ARG A 19 -25.93 26.75 28.54
C ARG A 19 -27.01 26.69 27.47
N ILE A 20 -26.78 27.35 26.35
CA ILE A 20 -27.68 27.31 25.18
C ILE A 20 -27.72 25.93 24.54
N LEU A 21 -26.55 25.30 24.37
CA LEU A 21 -26.44 23.99 23.74
C LEU A 21 -27.11 22.92 24.61
N ALA A 22 -26.95 23.01 25.93
CA ALA A 22 -27.62 22.13 26.89
C ALA A 22 -29.15 22.27 26.89
N LYS A 23 -29.69 23.47 26.61
CA LYS A 23 -31.15 23.71 26.51
C LYS A 23 -31.77 23.17 25.22
N THR A 24 -30.97 22.81 24.22
CA THR A 24 -31.46 22.28 22.94
C THR A 24 -30.75 20.98 22.55
N PRO A 25 -30.95 19.91 23.33
CA PRO A 25 -30.16 18.68 23.20
C PRO A 25 -30.32 18.01 21.83
N GLY A 26 -31.53 17.97 21.26
CA GLY A 26 -31.77 17.33 19.96
C GLY A 26 -31.02 18.01 18.81
N PHE A 27 -31.04 19.35 18.75
CA PHE A 27 -30.27 20.12 17.77
C PHE A 27 -28.77 19.92 17.97
N THR A 28 -28.29 20.05 19.21
CA THR A 28 -26.86 19.94 19.52
C THR A 28 -26.35 18.55 19.15
N LEU A 29 -27.10 17.50 19.50
CA LEU A 29 -26.75 16.13 19.16
C LEU A 29 -26.66 15.93 17.65
N LEU A 30 -27.68 16.38 16.89
CA LEU A 30 -27.71 16.19 15.44
C LEU A 30 -26.56 16.95 14.74
N ALA A 31 -26.25 18.16 15.20
CA ALA A 31 -25.14 18.95 14.68
C ALA A 31 -23.77 18.33 15.01
N VAL A 32 -23.57 17.91 16.27
CA VAL A 32 -22.33 17.30 16.74
C VAL A 32 -22.09 15.94 16.08
N VAL A 33 -23.12 15.11 15.93
CA VAL A 33 -23.00 13.80 15.26
C VAL A 33 -22.72 13.98 13.77
N SER A 34 -23.44 14.88 13.08
CA SER A 34 -23.21 15.13 11.65
C SER A 34 -21.78 15.62 11.36
N LEU A 35 -21.31 16.62 12.11
CA LEU A 35 -19.92 17.09 12.01
C LEU A 35 -18.92 16.03 12.47
N GLY A 36 -19.24 15.30 13.54
CA GLY A 36 -18.39 14.23 14.06
C GLY A 36 -18.15 13.12 13.04
N LEU A 37 -19.17 12.70 12.30
CA LEU A 37 -19.03 11.70 11.22
C LEU A 37 -18.18 12.23 10.07
N GLY A 38 -18.40 13.48 9.63
CA GLY A 38 -17.60 14.10 8.58
C GLY A 38 -16.12 14.29 8.99
N ILE A 39 -15.88 14.73 10.23
CA ILE A 39 -14.53 14.90 10.79
C ILE A 39 -13.87 13.55 11.01
N MET A 40 -14.62 12.54 11.46
CA MET A 40 -14.12 11.16 11.60
C MET A 40 -13.61 10.63 10.27
N ALA A 41 -14.42 10.68 9.22
CA ALA A 41 -14.06 10.16 7.92
C ALA A 41 -12.84 10.92 7.33
N THR A 42 -12.82 12.25 7.39
CA THR A 42 -11.69 13.06 6.89
C THR A 42 -10.41 12.81 7.68
N THR A 43 -10.50 12.71 9.00
CA THR A 43 -9.35 12.42 9.89
C THR A 43 -8.80 11.02 9.63
N ALA A 44 -9.67 10.01 9.51
CA ALA A 44 -9.27 8.64 9.21
C ALA A 44 -8.57 8.55 7.84
N MET A 45 -9.16 9.16 6.80
CA MET A 45 -8.59 9.15 5.45
C MET A 45 -7.26 9.92 5.38
N TYR A 46 -7.16 11.07 6.06
CA TYR A 46 -5.90 11.80 6.16
C TYR A 46 -4.83 10.98 6.89
N SER A 47 -5.20 10.23 7.94
CA SER A 47 -4.27 9.31 8.63
C SER A 47 -3.72 8.24 7.68
N VAL A 48 -4.58 7.66 6.83
CA VAL A 48 -4.17 6.68 5.82
C VAL A 48 -3.27 7.33 4.77
N ILE A 49 -3.64 8.49 4.22
CA ILE A 49 -2.80 9.23 3.25
C ILE A 49 -1.46 9.60 3.88
N HIS A 50 -1.45 10.09 5.11
CA HIS A 50 -0.23 10.44 5.80
C HIS A 50 0.68 9.21 5.97
N GLY A 51 0.13 8.09 6.44
CA GLY A 51 0.91 6.87 6.68
C GLY A 51 1.33 6.11 5.42
N VAL A 52 0.55 6.17 4.33
CA VAL A 52 0.78 5.37 3.11
C VAL A 52 1.36 6.18 1.96
N VAL A 53 1.07 7.48 1.87
CA VAL A 53 1.46 8.32 0.73
C VAL A 53 2.51 9.36 1.12
N LEU A 54 2.31 10.09 2.22
CA LEU A 54 3.17 11.21 2.60
C LEU A 54 4.42 10.74 3.36
N ASN A 55 4.27 9.82 4.31
CA ASN A 55 5.35 9.25 5.10
C ASN A 55 5.32 7.71 5.13
N PRO A 56 5.45 7.05 3.96
CA PRO A 56 5.36 5.59 3.86
C PRO A 56 6.52 4.84 4.50
N PHE A 57 7.71 5.45 4.57
CA PHE A 57 8.95 4.76 4.90
C PHE A 57 9.69 5.49 6.04
N PRO A 58 10.29 4.78 7.01
CA PRO A 58 11.03 5.36 8.12
C PRO A 58 12.50 5.72 7.76
N TYR A 59 12.87 5.68 6.48
CA TYR A 59 14.26 5.85 6.05
C TYR A 59 14.67 7.32 6.00
N ARG A 60 15.96 7.59 6.21
CA ARG A 60 16.51 8.95 6.15
C ARG A 60 16.48 9.46 4.71
N ASP A 61 15.97 10.66 4.46
CA ASP A 61 15.91 11.33 3.15
C ASP A 61 15.47 10.39 2.02
N VAL A 62 14.29 9.80 2.15
CA VAL A 62 13.71 8.81 1.22
C VAL A 62 13.82 9.23 -0.25
N ASP A 63 13.66 10.52 -0.54
CA ASP A 63 13.69 11.05 -1.91
C ASP A 63 15.09 11.01 -2.54
N THR A 64 16.14 10.75 -1.77
CA THR A 64 17.52 10.52 -2.27
C THR A 64 17.82 9.05 -2.52
N LEU A 65 16.96 8.13 -2.07
CA LEU A 65 17.12 6.69 -2.31
C LEU A 65 16.56 6.37 -3.70
N MET A 66 17.47 5.96 -4.59
CA MET A 66 17.19 5.76 -6.01
C MET A 66 17.60 4.36 -6.45
N SER A 67 16.74 3.71 -7.23
CA SER A 67 17.08 2.51 -7.98
C SER A 67 17.57 2.89 -9.35
N VAL A 68 18.55 2.15 -9.87
CA VAL A 68 18.93 2.26 -11.28
C VAL A 68 17.88 1.54 -12.11
N LYS A 69 17.23 2.25 -13.03
CA LYS A 69 16.23 1.71 -13.95
C LYS A 69 16.80 1.57 -15.35
N VAL A 70 16.53 0.45 -16.00
CA VAL A 70 16.74 0.26 -17.43
C VAL A 70 15.42 -0.11 -18.08
N TRP A 71 15.03 0.58 -19.15
CA TRP A 71 13.75 0.32 -19.83
C TRP A 71 13.87 0.51 -21.34
N ASP A 72 12.95 -0.11 -22.07
CA ASP A 72 12.74 0.18 -23.49
C ASP A 72 11.71 1.33 -23.62
N PRO A 73 12.04 2.46 -24.27
CA PRO A 73 11.09 3.54 -24.52
C PRO A 73 9.81 3.14 -25.28
N GLY A 74 9.89 2.08 -26.10
CA GLY A 74 8.72 1.52 -26.79
C GLY A 74 8.03 0.39 -26.02
N GLY A 75 8.63 -0.08 -24.93
CA GLY A 75 8.13 -1.18 -24.11
C GLY A 75 7.30 -0.73 -22.90
N ARG A 76 6.67 -1.70 -22.22
CA ARG A 76 6.00 -1.47 -20.94
C ARG A 76 6.87 -1.98 -19.78
N GLY A 77 7.12 -1.12 -18.80
CA GLY A 77 7.83 -1.44 -17.56
C GLY A 77 9.32 -1.13 -17.58
N TRP A 78 10.01 -1.48 -16.50
CA TRP A 78 11.44 -1.21 -16.30
C TRP A 78 12.10 -2.31 -15.46
N ARG A 79 13.41 -2.48 -15.63
CA ARG A 79 14.28 -3.36 -14.86
C ARG A 79 14.97 -2.55 -13.75
N THR A 80 14.87 -3.04 -12.51
CA THR A 80 15.63 -2.54 -11.33
C THR A 80 16.39 -3.65 -10.58
N TYR A 81 16.31 -4.88 -11.10
CA TYR A 81 17.05 -6.02 -10.59
C TYR A 81 18.23 -6.31 -11.50
N TYR A 82 19.37 -6.61 -10.88
CA TYR A 82 20.63 -6.87 -11.56
C TYR A 82 21.19 -8.20 -11.05
N SER A 83 21.97 -8.88 -11.88
CA SER A 83 22.75 -10.02 -11.37
C SER A 83 23.74 -9.53 -10.31
N THR A 84 24.22 -10.41 -9.43
CA THR A 84 25.23 -10.05 -8.43
C THR A 84 26.49 -9.45 -9.07
N ASP A 85 26.88 -9.96 -10.24
CA ASP A 85 28.06 -9.49 -10.97
C ASP A 85 27.82 -8.12 -11.61
N GLN A 86 26.63 -7.88 -12.17
CA GLN A 86 26.22 -6.57 -12.67
C GLN A 86 26.17 -5.53 -11.53
N PHE A 87 25.64 -5.91 -10.36
CA PHE A 87 25.64 -5.06 -9.17
C PHE A 87 27.06 -4.66 -8.77
N LEU A 88 27.99 -5.63 -8.67
CA LEU A 88 29.38 -5.35 -8.31
C LEU A 88 30.08 -4.44 -9.33
N GLU A 89 29.74 -4.53 -10.61
CA GLU A 89 30.27 -3.63 -11.64
C GLU A 89 29.74 -2.20 -11.47
N ILE A 90 28.44 -2.04 -11.20
CA ILE A 90 27.82 -0.73 -10.94
C ILE A 90 28.37 -0.12 -9.64
N GLU A 91 28.52 -0.93 -8.59
CA GLU A 91 29.09 -0.51 -7.31
C GLU A 91 30.55 -0.04 -7.47
N ALA A 92 31.38 -0.80 -8.19
CA ALA A 92 32.80 -0.48 -8.38
C ALA A 92 33.04 0.81 -9.19
N ARG A 93 32.14 1.13 -10.13
CA ARG A 93 32.23 2.33 -10.98
C ARG A 93 31.29 3.46 -10.52
N ASN A 94 30.67 3.32 -9.36
CA ASN A 94 29.72 4.29 -8.84
C ASN A 94 30.39 5.65 -8.57
N SER A 95 29.97 6.70 -9.28
CA SER A 95 30.37 8.08 -8.96
C SER A 95 29.24 8.93 -8.37
N ILE A 96 27.98 8.51 -8.55
CA ILE A 96 26.77 9.31 -8.27
C ILE A 96 26.14 9.05 -6.90
N PHE A 97 26.36 7.88 -6.31
CA PHE A 97 25.80 7.51 -5.00
C PHE A 97 26.84 7.64 -3.89
N GLU A 98 26.40 8.06 -2.70
CA GLU A 98 27.20 7.99 -1.46
C GLU A 98 27.54 6.54 -1.11
N GLY A 99 26.61 5.63 -1.41
CA GLY A 99 26.83 4.19 -1.37
C GLY A 99 25.66 3.47 -2.04
N VAL A 100 25.93 2.25 -2.48
CA VAL A 100 24.96 1.38 -3.15
C VAL A 100 24.75 0.15 -2.28
N ILE A 101 23.50 -0.32 -2.22
CA ILE A 101 23.11 -1.52 -1.50
C ILE A 101 22.47 -2.51 -2.47
N ALA A 102 22.68 -3.78 -2.21
CA ALA A 102 21.97 -4.86 -2.87
C ALA A 102 21.10 -5.59 -1.86
N SER A 103 19.87 -5.90 -2.27
CA SER A 103 18.92 -6.60 -1.42
C SER A 103 18.03 -7.56 -2.22
N THR A 104 17.78 -8.74 -1.68
CA THR A 104 16.82 -9.69 -2.26
C THR A 104 16.04 -10.45 -1.17
N ILE A 105 14.76 -10.70 -1.40
CA ILE A 105 13.96 -11.53 -0.50
C ILE A 105 14.30 -12.99 -0.76
N SER A 106 14.45 -13.76 0.31
CA SER A 106 14.63 -15.20 0.27
C SER A 106 13.72 -15.86 1.31
N ASP A 107 13.41 -17.13 1.10
CA ASP A 107 12.87 -17.94 2.19
C ASP A 107 14.05 -18.42 3.04
N VAL A 108 13.96 -18.23 4.34
CA VAL A 108 14.97 -18.70 5.29
C VAL A 108 14.35 -19.80 6.13
N LEU A 109 14.94 -20.99 6.10
CA LEU A 109 14.53 -22.10 6.95
C LEU A 109 15.21 -21.96 8.32
N TRP A 110 14.42 -21.76 9.38
CA TRP A 110 14.92 -21.76 10.74
C TRP A 110 14.74 -23.15 11.36
N THR A 111 15.85 -23.75 11.79
CA THR A 111 15.93 -25.06 12.44
C THR A 111 16.66 -24.92 13.79
N GLY A 112 16.54 -25.89 14.69
CA GLY A 112 17.37 -25.98 15.90
C GLY A 112 16.63 -26.01 17.25
N ASP A 113 15.50 -25.31 17.37
CA ASP A 113 14.76 -25.18 18.65
C ASP A 113 13.35 -25.82 18.62
N GLY A 114 13.05 -26.65 17.62
CA GLY A 114 11.75 -27.30 17.45
C GLY A 114 11.42 -27.60 15.99
N GLU A 115 10.13 -27.55 15.64
CA GLU A 115 9.67 -27.75 14.27
C GLU A 115 10.27 -26.72 13.30
N PRO A 116 10.76 -27.13 12.11
CA PRO A 116 11.29 -26.22 11.12
C PRO A 116 10.26 -25.17 10.70
N ARG A 117 10.66 -23.89 10.72
CA ARG A 117 9.79 -22.78 10.33
C ARG A 117 10.38 -22.00 9.16
N ARG A 118 9.53 -21.64 8.21
CA ARG A 118 9.89 -20.73 7.12
C ARG A 118 9.76 -19.29 7.60
N LEU A 119 10.87 -18.57 7.59
CA LEU A 119 10.95 -17.14 7.83
C LEU A 119 11.08 -16.40 6.50
N ARG A 120 10.57 -15.18 6.46
CA ARG A 120 10.85 -14.27 5.34
C ARG A 120 12.22 -13.63 5.56
N GLY A 121 13.21 -14.07 4.82
CA GLY A 121 14.57 -13.54 4.87
C GLY A 121 14.80 -12.41 3.87
N ASN A 122 15.83 -11.62 4.13
CA ASN A 122 16.35 -10.66 3.16
C ASN A 122 17.88 -10.67 3.20
N HIS A 123 18.50 -11.09 2.10
CA HIS A 123 19.94 -11.01 1.93
C HIS A 123 20.29 -9.57 1.55
N VAL A 124 21.12 -8.93 2.35
CA VAL A 124 21.44 -7.51 2.26
C VAL A 124 22.95 -7.27 2.28
N THR A 125 23.46 -6.27 1.56
CA THR A 125 24.87 -5.87 1.72
C THR A 125 25.10 -5.30 3.12
N THR A 126 26.33 -5.42 3.64
CA THR A 126 26.69 -5.03 5.02
C THR A 126 26.41 -3.54 5.32
N ASN A 127 26.52 -2.66 4.33
CA ASN A 127 26.22 -1.22 4.43
C ASN A 127 24.71 -0.87 4.38
N THR A 128 23.81 -1.86 4.27
CA THR A 128 22.37 -1.61 4.04
C THR A 128 21.73 -0.69 5.07
N PHE A 129 21.92 -0.99 6.36
CA PHE A 129 21.29 -0.22 7.44
C PHE A 129 21.82 1.22 7.52
N GLN A 130 23.11 1.41 7.21
CA GLN A 130 23.75 2.73 7.15
C GLN A 130 23.19 3.57 6.00
N ILE A 131 23.08 2.98 4.80
CA ILE A 131 22.55 3.68 3.62
C ILE A 131 21.06 3.96 3.77
N LEU A 132 20.26 3.08 4.39
CA LEU A 132 18.86 3.37 4.72
C LEU A 132 18.73 4.41 5.86
N GLY A 133 19.80 4.61 6.63
CA GLY A 133 19.88 5.61 7.70
C GLY A 133 19.06 5.25 8.94
N VAL A 134 18.83 3.95 9.19
CA VAL A 134 18.05 3.46 10.33
C VAL A 134 18.93 2.57 11.20
N PRO A 135 19.37 3.03 12.39
CA PRO A 135 20.14 2.20 13.31
C PRO A 135 19.27 1.11 13.94
N PRO A 136 19.87 -0.04 14.34
CA PRO A 136 19.17 -1.03 15.17
C PRO A 136 18.69 -0.41 16.49
N LEU A 137 17.53 -0.88 16.98
CA LEU A 137 16.97 -0.53 18.28
C LEU A 137 17.83 -1.09 19.42
N LEU A 138 18.29 -2.33 19.27
CA LEU A 138 19.15 -3.03 20.23
C LEU A 138 20.30 -3.71 19.48
N GLY A 139 21.45 -3.83 20.15
CA GLY A 139 22.66 -4.42 19.58
C GLY A 139 23.43 -3.44 18.68
N ARG A 140 24.08 -3.96 17.65
CA ARG A 140 24.92 -3.19 16.72
C ARG A 140 24.48 -3.37 15.27
N SER A 141 24.83 -2.38 14.44
CA SER A 141 24.75 -2.56 12.99
C SER A 141 25.80 -3.55 12.52
N VAL A 142 25.55 -4.10 11.34
CA VAL A 142 26.48 -5.00 10.65
C VAL A 142 27.68 -4.18 10.18
N ALA A 143 28.88 -4.68 10.49
CA ALA A 143 30.14 -4.15 10.03
C ALA A 143 30.53 -4.77 8.68
N ARG A 144 31.46 -4.13 7.96
CA ARG A 144 31.96 -4.69 6.69
C ARG A 144 32.61 -6.06 6.90
N ASP A 145 33.30 -6.22 8.02
CA ASP A 145 34.05 -7.44 8.36
C ASP A 145 33.13 -8.62 8.69
N ASP A 146 31.90 -8.38 9.15
CA ASP A 146 30.92 -9.46 9.44
C ASP A 146 30.49 -10.22 8.17
N GLY A 147 30.73 -9.65 7.00
CA GLY A 147 30.44 -10.29 5.71
C GLY A 147 31.63 -10.99 5.07
N ALA A 148 32.81 -10.98 5.72
CA ALA A 148 33.98 -11.66 5.19
C ALA A 148 33.76 -13.19 5.12
N PRO A 149 34.38 -13.92 4.16
CA PRO A 149 34.16 -15.36 4.00
C PRO A 149 34.40 -16.20 5.26
N ASP A 150 35.37 -15.79 6.09
CA ASP A 150 35.75 -16.47 7.33
C ASP A 150 35.16 -15.81 8.58
N ALA A 151 34.34 -14.77 8.42
CA ALA A 151 33.72 -14.10 9.56
C ALA A 151 32.62 -15.00 10.17
N PRO A 152 32.42 -14.92 11.49
CA PRO A 152 31.26 -15.53 12.13
C PRO A 152 29.99 -15.07 11.42
N ALA A 153 29.15 -16.00 10.98
CA ALA A 153 27.92 -15.63 10.31
C ALA A 153 26.99 -14.91 11.29
N VAL A 154 26.48 -13.75 10.89
CA VAL A 154 25.60 -12.92 11.73
C VAL A 154 24.22 -12.74 11.08
N CYS A 155 23.23 -12.37 11.89
CA CYS A 155 21.93 -11.91 11.40
C CYS A 155 21.39 -10.77 12.25
N VAL A 156 20.48 -9.99 11.66
CA VAL A 156 19.74 -8.93 12.34
C VAL A 156 18.25 -9.28 12.29
N LEU A 157 17.56 -9.18 13.43
CA LEU A 157 16.15 -9.54 13.53
C LEU A 157 15.24 -8.34 13.22
N GLY A 158 14.14 -8.60 12.52
CA GLY A 158 13.03 -7.66 12.42
C GLY A 158 12.24 -7.59 13.73
N TYR A 159 11.75 -6.41 14.09
CA TYR A 159 11.05 -6.16 15.35
C TYR A 159 9.84 -7.09 15.55
N ARG A 160 8.99 -7.25 14.51
CA ARG A 160 7.78 -8.08 14.61
C ARG A 160 8.11 -9.55 14.85
N PHE A 161 9.17 -10.07 14.23
CA PHE A 161 9.62 -11.44 14.45
C PHE A 161 10.14 -11.61 15.88
N TRP A 162 10.96 -10.68 16.35
CA TRP A 162 11.47 -10.68 17.72
C TRP A 162 10.34 -10.68 18.77
N GLN A 163 9.34 -9.82 18.60
CA GLN A 163 8.17 -9.77 19.48
C GLN A 163 7.34 -11.06 19.43
N ARG A 164 7.02 -11.56 18.23
CA ARG A 164 6.18 -12.76 18.06
C ARG A 164 6.84 -14.03 18.59
N GLN A 165 8.15 -14.18 18.38
CA GLN A 165 8.85 -15.44 18.63
C GLN A 165 9.58 -15.46 19.98
N PHE A 166 10.14 -14.33 20.40
CA PHE A 166 10.94 -14.23 21.63
C PHE A 166 10.25 -13.37 22.69
N GLY A 167 8.99 -12.96 22.48
CA GLY A 167 8.24 -12.16 23.47
C GLY A 167 8.84 -10.79 23.78
N GLY A 168 9.76 -10.30 22.95
CA GLY A 168 10.52 -9.10 23.25
C GLY A 168 11.69 -9.30 24.22
N ASP A 169 12.23 -10.51 24.36
CA ASP A 169 13.39 -10.79 25.22
C ASP A 169 14.68 -10.17 24.65
N PRO A 170 15.33 -9.22 25.34
CA PRO A 170 16.59 -8.63 24.89
C PRO A 170 17.77 -9.60 24.93
N ASN A 171 17.67 -10.73 25.67
CA ASN A 171 18.72 -11.76 25.74
C ASN A 171 18.87 -12.57 24.44
N VAL A 172 18.06 -12.28 23.41
CA VAL A 172 18.25 -12.84 22.07
C VAL A 172 19.54 -12.33 21.41
N LEU A 173 20.06 -11.17 21.83
CA LEU A 173 21.36 -10.67 21.34
C LEU A 173 22.49 -11.63 21.73
N GLY A 174 23.34 -11.97 20.77
CA GLY A 174 24.42 -12.95 20.95
C GLY A 174 23.97 -14.41 20.87
N ARG A 175 22.66 -14.69 20.80
CA ARG A 175 22.16 -16.06 20.61
C ARG A 175 22.41 -16.52 19.18
N GLU A 176 22.77 -17.80 19.03
CA GLU A 176 22.89 -18.45 17.72
C GLU A 176 21.53 -18.98 17.25
N LEU A 177 21.16 -18.65 16.02
CA LEU A 177 20.03 -19.21 15.30
C LEU A 177 20.55 -20.01 14.11
N ARG A 178 20.07 -21.24 13.92
CA ARG A 178 20.41 -22.04 12.74
C ARG A 178 19.46 -21.71 11.60
N LEU A 179 19.93 -20.87 10.68
CA LEU A 179 19.18 -20.34 9.54
C LEU A 179 19.77 -20.90 8.26
N ASN A 180 18.98 -21.55 7.40
CA ASN A 180 19.46 -22.28 6.21
C ASN A 180 20.62 -23.24 6.55
N ASP A 181 20.51 -23.93 7.69
CA ASP A 181 21.54 -24.81 8.25
C ASP A 181 22.88 -24.16 8.62
N VAL A 182 22.98 -22.83 8.53
CA VAL A 182 24.14 -22.06 8.99
C VAL A 182 23.82 -21.47 10.37
N ARG A 183 24.70 -21.68 11.34
CA ARG A 183 24.63 -21.03 12.66
C ARG A 183 24.96 -19.55 12.52
N ARG A 184 23.99 -18.70 12.83
CA ARG A 184 24.10 -17.23 12.74
C ARG A 184 23.87 -16.58 14.09
N THR A 185 24.80 -15.75 14.51
CA THR A 185 24.68 -14.99 15.76
C THR A 185 23.80 -13.76 15.55
N VAL A 186 22.83 -13.54 16.42
CA VAL A 186 22.00 -12.33 16.41
C VAL A 186 22.80 -11.14 16.93
N VAL A 187 23.10 -10.17 16.07
CA VAL A 187 23.92 -8.99 16.44
C VAL A 187 23.11 -7.71 16.64
N GLY A 188 21.86 -7.69 16.18
CA GLY A 188 21.00 -6.52 16.32
C GLY A 188 19.53 -6.79 16.06
N ILE A 189 18.69 -5.87 16.51
CA ILE A 189 17.23 -5.89 16.34
C ILE A 189 16.81 -4.56 15.75
N MET A 190 16.10 -4.58 14.62
CA MET A 190 15.63 -3.36 13.96
C MET A 190 14.43 -2.74 14.70
N PRO A 191 14.22 -1.42 14.58
CA PRO A 191 13.08 -0.74 15.22
C PRO A 191 11.72 -1.14 14.60
N PRO A 192 10.59 -0.90 15.30
CA PRO A 192 9.26 -1.38 14.92
C PRO A 192 8.81 -1.05 13.49
N ARG A 193 9.17 0.15 13.01
CA ARG A 193 8.78 0.63 11.68
C ARG A 193 9.69 0.15 10.57
N PHE A 194 10.88 -0.36 10.89
CA PHE A 194 11.80 -0.86 9.87
C PHE A 194 11.38 -2.26 9.47
N MET A 195 10.87 -2.38 8.25
CA MET A 195 10.45 -3.63 7.63
C MET A 195 10.90 -3.64 6.17
N TRP A 196 12.19 -3.38 5.95
CA TRP A 196 12.78 -3.41 4.61
C TRP A 196 12.46 -4.76 3.96
N ARG A 197 11.63 -4.71 2.91
CA ARG A 197 11.08 -5.87 2.19
C ARG A 197 10.27 -6.86 3.04
N GLY A 198 9.75 -6.42 4.19
CA GLY A 198 8.91 -7.21 5.10
C GLY A 198 9.61 -8.41 5.72
N ALA A 199 10.94 -8.34 5.90
CA ALA A 199 11.73 -9.47 6.37
C ALA A 199 11.62 -9.69 7.89
N ASP A 200 11.50 -10.96 8.30
CA ASP A 200 11.63 -11.40 9.68
C ASP A 200 13.11 -11.37 10.12
N VAL A 201 14.02 -11.66 9.19
CA VAL A 201 15.47 -11.70 9.42
C VAL A 201 16.25 -11.12 8.24
N TYR A 202 17.28 -10.35 8.54
CA TYR A 202 18.22 -9.80 7.59
C TYR A 202 19.54 -10.55 7.68
N ILE A 203 19.98 -11.10 6.55
CA ILE A 203 21.23 -11.86 6.43
C ILE A 203 22.23 -11.02 5.65
N PRO A 204 23.27 -10.50 6.30
CA PRO A 204 24.29 -9.74 5.60
C PRO A 204 25.12 -10.64 4.70
N VAL A 205 25.42 -10.14 3.50
CA VAL A 205 26.20 -10.86 2.51
C VAL A 205 27.21 -9.95 1.83
N VAL A 206 28.36 -10.54 1.47
CA VAL A 206 29.34 -9.95 0.55
C VAL A 206 29.28 -10.75 -0.73
N PHE A 207 28.83 -10.10 -1.80
CA PHE A 207 28.76 -10.72 -3.12
C PHE A 207 30.17 -10.83 -3.72
N GLN A 208 30.43 -11.94 -4.40
CA GLN A 208 31.68 -12.20 -5.12
C GLN A 208 31.36 -12.53 -6.58
N ARG A 209 32.21 -12.07 -7.49
CA ARG A 209 32.02 -12.31 -8.93
C ARG A 209 31.97 -13.81 -9.23
N GLY A 210 30.97 -14.22 -10.01
CA GLY A 210 30.81 -15.61 -10.45
C GLY A 210 30.38 -16.60 -9.37
N LYS A 211 30.08 -16.14 -8.14
CA LYS A 211 29.60 -17.00 -7.04
C LYS A 211 28.21 -16.59 -6.58
N ALA A 212 27.29 -17.55 -6.58
CA ALA A 212 26.01 -17.38 -5.91
C ALA A 212 26.19 -17.57 -4.40
N VAL A 213 25.69 -16.62 -3.60
CA VAL A 213 25.68 -16.73 -2.14
C VAL A 213 24.30 -17.23 -1.74
N GLU A 214 24.20 -18.46 -1.22
CA GLU A 214 22.93 -19.12 -0.86
C GLU A 214 21.85 -19.05 -1.97
N GLY A 215 22.25 -19.31 -3.23
CA GLY A 215 21.35 -19.27 -4.37
C GLY A 215 20.95 -17.87 -4.84
N VAL A 216 21.42 -16.80 -4.18
CA VAL A 216 21.17 -15.41 -4.60
C VAL A 216 21.98 -15.10 -5.86
N ARG A 217 21.27 -14.88 -6.97
CA ARG A 217 21.84 -14.50 -8.27
C ARG A 217 21.40 -13.13 -8.76
N TYR A 218 20.23 -12.67 -8.33
CA TYR A 218 19.67 -11.38 -8.70
C TYR A 218 19.28 -10.59 -7.46
N VAL A 219 19.65 -9.32 -7.47
CA VAL A 219 19.48 -8.38 -6.37
C VAL A 219 18.85 -7.09 -6.87
N HIS A 220 18.03 -6.49 -6.03
CA HIS A 220 17.56 -5.14 -6.27
C HIS A 220 18.64 -4.17 -5.83
N LEU A 221 19.04 -3.28 -6.74
CA LEU A 221 20.04 -2.24 -6.49
C LEU A 221 19.34 -0.98 -6.02
N LEU A 222 19.75 -0.45 -4.87
CA LEU A 222 19.31 0.85 -4.35
C LEU A 222 20.54 1.66 -3.93
N GLY A 223 20.62 2.93 -4.32
CA GLY A 223 21.72 3.82 -3.94
C GLY A 223 21.19 5.12 -3.33
N ARG A 224 21.97 5.72 -2.42
CA ARG A 224 21.67 7.07 -1.92
C ARG A 224 22.38 8.10 -2.78
N LEU A 225 21.63 8.94 -3.46
CA LEU A 225 22.17 9.95 -4.38
C LEU A 225 22.98 11.01 -3.62
N LYS A 226 24.16 11.37 -4.13
CA LYS A 226 24.95 12.47 -3.58
C LYS A 226 24.21 13.81 -3.75
N PRO A 227 24.37 14.76 -2.82
CA PRO A 227 23.82 16.10 -2.96
C PRO A 227 24.24 16.77 -4.27
N GLY A 228 23.29 17.38 -4.99
CA GLY A 228 23.55 18.14 -6.21
C GLY A 228 23.74 17.33 -7.50
N VAL A 229 23.58 16.01 -7.48
CA VAL A 229 23.57 15.20 -8.71
C VAL A 229 22.23 15.35 -9.42
N THR A 230 22.27 15.79 -10.68
CA THR A 230 21.07 15.89 -11.54
C THR A 230 20.79 14.56 -12.25
N GLU A 231 19.54 14.35 -12.67
CA GLU A 231 19.16 13.15 -13.44
C GLU A 231 19.99 13.00 -14.73
N ALA A 232 20.25 14.11 -15.43
CA ALA A 232 21.09 14.12 -16.63
C ALA A 232 22.54 13.68 -16.35
N ARG A 233 23.10 14.08 -15.19
CA ARG A 233 24.44 13.64 -14.77
C ARG A 233 24.45 12.16 -14.40
N ALA A 234 23.41 11.69 -13.71
CA ALA A 234 23.26 10.28 -13.37
C ALA A 234 23.15 9.40 -14.62
N GLU A 235 22.36 9.83 -15.61
CA GLU A 235 22.26 9.13 -16.90
C GLU A 235 23.61 9.09 -17.62
N ALA A 236 24.34 10.21 -17.67
CA ALA A 236 25.64 10.27 -18.33
C ALA A 236 26.69 9.34 -17.69
N ASP A 237 26.67 9.18 -16.38
CA ASP A 237 27.59 8.29 -15.63
C ASP A 237 27.20 6.80 -15.77
N LEU A 238 25.91 6.49 -15.73
CA LEU A 238 25.41 5.11 -15.79
C LEU A 238 25.43 4.53 -17.21
N ARG A 239 25.23 5.37 -18.24
CA ARG A 239 25.18 4.94 -19.64
C ARG A 239 26.38 4.08 -20.08
N PRO A 240 27.65 4.48 -19.89
CA PRO A 240 28.79 3.66 -20.28
C PRO A 240 28.87 2.32 -19.52
N ILE A 241 28.40 2.28 -18.27
CA ILE A 241 28.36 1.04 -17.46
C ILE A 241 27.32 0.07 -18.05
N ILE A 242 26.11 0.55 -18.32
CA ILE A 242 25.03 -0.29 -18.89
C ILE A 242 25.37 -0.73 -20.32
N GLU A 243 26.03 0.12 -21.11
CA GLU A 243 26.48 -0.24 -22.46
C GLU A 243 27.48 -1.39 -22.47
N GLU A 244 28.46 -1.37 -21.54
CA GLU A 244 29.40 -2.48 -21.33
C GLU A 244 28.66 -3.77 -20.91
N LEU A 245 27.73 -3.67 -19.97
CA LEU A 245 26.94 -4.83 -19.50
C LEU A 245 26.10 -5.43 -20.62
N LYS A 246 25.45 -4.60 -21.44
CA LYS A 246 24.70 -5.05 -22.62
C LYS A 246 25.60 -5.75 -23.64
N ARG A 247 26.83 -5.27 -23.85
CA ARG A 247 27.77 -5.92 -24.77
C ARG A 247 28.17 -7.32 -24.30
N ARG A 248 28.32 -7.52 -22.99
CA ARG A 248 28.66 -8.82 -22.39
C ARG A 248 27.49 -9.78 -22.32
N GLU A 249 26.30 -9.26 -22.03
CA GLU A 249 25.08 -10.04 -21.83
C GLU A 249 23.91 -9.50 -22.67
N PRO A 250 23.95 -9.62 -24.02
CA PRO A 250 22.95 -8.99 -24.88
C PRO A 250 21.51 -9.44 -24.60
N SER A 251 21.30 -10.70 -24.21
CA SER A 251 19.97 -11.27 -23.94
C SER A 251 19.31 -10.74 -22.65
N GLU A 252 20.09 -10.11 -21.75
CA GLU A 252 19.59 -9.55 -20.49
C GLU A 252 19.08 -8.11 -20.64
N PHE A 253 19.35 -7.44 -21.77
CA PHE A 253 19.00 -6.04 -22.01
C PHE A 253 18.14 -5.89 -23.27
N PRO A 254 17.18 -4.95 -23.30
CA PRO A 254 16.38 -4.73 -24.49
C PRO A 254 17.22 -4.15 -25.65
N ASP A 255 16.79 -4.40 -26.88
CA ASP A 255 17.45 -3.90 -28.09
C ASP A 255 17.53 -2.37 -28.09
N ARG A 256 16.42 -1.72 -27.75
CA ARG A 256 16.36 -0.29 -27.44
C ARG A 256 16.31 -0.13 -25.93
N TRP A 257 17.24 0.64 -25.38
CA TRP A 257 17.31 0.85 -23.93
C TRP A 257 17.55 2.31 -23.61
N ARG A 258 17.03 2.73 -22.46
CA ARG A 258 17.41 3.94 -21.74
C ARG A 258 17.74 3.56 -20.30
N VAL A 259 18.58 4.38 -19.68
CA VAL A 259 18.96 4.27 -18.27
C VAL A 259 18.56 5.54 -17.55
N GLY A 260 18.25 5.41 -16.26
CA GLY A 260 17.92 6.55 -15.42
C GLY A 260 17.76 6.12 -13.98
N LEU A 261 17.21 7.02 -13.18
CA LEU A 261 16.94 6.78 -11.76
C LEU A 261 15.44 6.64 -11.52
N LEU A 262 15.08 5.87 -10.50
CA LEU A 262 13.72 5.72 -10.02
C LEU A 262 13.73 5.93 -8.52
N SER A 263 12.89 6.85 -8.01
CA SER A 263 12.82 7.07 -6.56
C SER A 263 12.29 5.82 -5.85
N LEU A 264 12.60 5.66 -4.57
CA LEU A 264 12.09 4.53 -3.78
C LEU A 264 10.55 4.46 -3.80
N LYS A 265 9.89 5.63 -3.77
CA LYS A 265 8.42 5.79 -3.83
C LYS A 265 7.82 5.30 -5.15
N GLU A 266 8.56 5.39 -6.26
CA GLU A 266 8.14 4.92 -7.58
C GLU A 266 8.58 3.48 -7.86
N THR A 267 9.67 3.05 -7.22
CA THR A 267 10.17 1.67 -7.29
C THR A 267 9.22 0.70 -6.58
N PHE A 268 8.66 1.13 -5.44
CA PHE A 268 7.64 0.40 -4.70
C PHE A 268 6.36 1.25 -4.62
N PRO A 269 5.67 1.46 -5.75
CA PRO A 269 4.51 2.33 -5.81
C PRO A 269 3.37 1.69 -5.02
N SER A 270 2.73 2.47 -4.13
CA SER A 270 1.47 2.05 -3.53
C SER A 270 0.40 2.02 -4.61
N GLY A 271 -0.01 0.83 -5.05
CA GLY A 271 -1.02 0.66 -6.12
C GLY A 271 -2.40 1.28 -5.81
N ILE A 272 -2.61 1.74 -4.58
CA ILE A 272 -3.84 2.39 -4.12
C ILE A 272 -3.71 3.92 -3.99
N ARG A 273 -2.55 4.52 -4.31
CA ARG A 273 -2.31 5.96 -4.08
C ARG A 273 -3.37 6.86 -4.72
N GLU A 274 -3.69 6.63 -5.99
CA GLU A 274 -4.69 7.42 -6.72
C GLU A 274 -6.09 7.24 -6.13
N ILE A 275 -6.44 6.00 -5.79
CA ILE A 275 -7.71 5.66 -5.15
C ILE A 275 -7.84 6.38 -3.80
N LEU A 276 -6.76 6.45 -3.00
CA LEU A 276 -6.76 7.16 -1.72
C LEU A 276 -7.04 8.67 -1.89
N TRP A 277 -6.47 9.31 -2.91
CA TRP A 277 -6.74 10.72 -3.20
C TRP A 277 -8.19 10.96 -3.65
N ILE A 278 -8.74 10.07 -4.48
CA ILE A 278 -10.14 10.12 -4.91
C ILE A 278 -11.07 9.97 -3.69
N LEU A 279 -10.79 8.99 -2.81
CA LEU A 279 -11.56 8.77 -1.58
C LEU A 279 -11.46 9.96 -0.64
N PHE A 280 -10.28 10.59 -0.51
CA PHE A 280 -10.10 11.79 0.29
C PHE A 280 -10.91 12.97 -0.24
N GLY A 281 -10.96 13.17 -1.56
CA GLY A 281 -11.82 14.16 -2.19
C GLY A 281 -13.30 13.89 -1.90
N ALA A 282 -13.76 12.64 -2.04
CA ALA A 282 -15.14 12.25 -1.75
C ALA A 282 -15.53 12.50 -0.29
N VAL A 283 -14.65 12.17 0.64
CA VAL A 283 -14.87 12.40 2.07
C VAL A 283 -14.82 13.91 2.43
N GLY A 284 -14.03 14.70 1.69
CA GLY A 284 -14.08 16.17 1.78
C GLY A 284 -15.43 16.74 1.36
N LEU A 285 -16.03 16.23 0.28
CA LEU A 285 -17.39 16.61 -0.15
C LEU A 285 -18.44 16.22 0.90
N LEU A 286 -18.29 15.04 1.52
CA LEU A 286 -19.15 14.61 2.63
C LEU A 286 -19.08 15.57 3.83
N LEU A 287 -17.88 16.06 4.17
CA LEU A 287 -17.72 17.06 5.21
C LEU A 287 -18.40 18.39 4.85
N LEU A 288 -18.33 18.82 3.59
CA LEU A 288 -19.01 20.03 3.13
C LEU A 288 -20.53 19.91 3.23
N ILE A 289 -21.09 18.73 2.92
CA ILE A 289 -22.52 18.44 3.14
C ILE A 289 -22.88 18.52 4.63
N ALA A 290 -22.04 17.96 5.51
CA ALA A 290 -22.26 18.07 6.96
C ALA A 290 -22.23 19.55 7.42
N CYS A 291 -21.31 20.36 6.90
CA CYS A 291 -21.25 21.79 7.18
C CYS A 291 -22.49 22.55 6.67
N ALA A 292 -22.96 22.24 5.46
CA ALA A 292 -24.17 22.84 4.89
C ALA A 292 -25.40 22.50 5.73
N ASN A 293 -25.53 21.24 6.16
CA ASN A 293 -26.57 20.78 7.07
C ASN A 293 -26.59 21.58 8.38
N VAL A 294 -25.44 21.68 9.06
CA VAL A 294 -25.35 22.44 10.31
C VAL A 294 -25.62 23.92 10.09
N SER A 295 -25.18 24.50 8.97
CA SER A 295 -25.50 25.88 8.60
C SER A 295 -27.01 26.08 8.46
N ASN A 296 -27.69 25.18 7.75
CA ASN A 296 -29.14 25.22 7.55
C ASN A 296 -29.91 25.11 8.88
N LEU A 297 -29.46 24.23 9.77
CA LEU A 297 -30.04 24.09 11.10
C LEU A 297 -29.82 25.36 11.96
N LEU A 298 -28.62 25.95 11.91
CA LEU A 298 -28.29 27.20 12.62
C LEU A 298 -29.09 28.40 12.07
N LEU A 299 -29.30 28.48 10.76
CA LEU A 299 -30.12 29.50 10.11
C LEU A 299 -31.59 29.36 10.51
N SER A 300 -32.13 28.14 10.49
CA SER A 300 -33.50 27.85 10.94
C SER A 300 -33.71 28.27 12.41
N ARG A 301 -32.73 27.98 13.27
CA ARG A 301 -32.75 28.38 14.68
C ARG A 301 -32.56 29.89 14.90
N SER A 302 -31.77 30.54 14.06
CA SER A 302 -31.59 32.00 14.12
C SER A 302 -32.88 32.74 13.75
N ALA A 303 -33.71 32.15 12.89
CA ALA A 303 -35.04 32.66 12.57
C ALA A 303 -35.98 32.60 13.80
N SER A 304 -35.97 31.51 14.57
CA SER A 304 -36.79 31.42 15.81
C SER A 304 -36.28 32.32 16.95
N ARG A 305 -34.98 32.65 16.95
CA ARG A 305 -34.33 33.58 17.90
C ARG A 305 -34.38 35.04 17.49
N GLN A 306 -35.06 35.38 16.39
CA GLN A 306 -35.12 36.75 15.88
C GLN A 306 -35.61 37.78 16.90
N ARG A 307 -36.67 37.45 17.64
CA ARG A 307 -37.25 38.37 18.63
C ARG A 307 -36.24 38.70 19.74
N GLU A 308 -35.53 37.71 20.26
CA GLU A 308 -34.50 37.90 21.29
C GLU A 308 -33.35 38.79 20.80
N ILE A 309 -32.85 38.53 19.58
CA ILE A 309 -31.76 39.29 18.96
C ILE A 309 -32.19 40.74 18.70
N ALA A 310 -33.43 40.96 18.26
CA ALA A 310 -33.99 42.29 18.04
C ALA A 310 -34.11 43.10 19.34
N VAL A 311 -34.59 42.48 20.43
CA VAL A 311 -34.65 43.14 21.75
C VAL A 311 -33.25 43.51 22.25
N ARG A 312 -32.26 42.62 22.13
CA ARG A 312 -30.87 42.92 22.55
C ARG A 312 -30.25 44.05 21.75
N ALA A 313 -30.52 44.11 20.45
CA ALA A 313 -30.03 45.19 19.61
C ALA A 313 -30.73 46.53 19.93
N ALA A 314 -32.02 46.51 20.25
CA ALA A 314 -32.75 47.68 20.74
C ALA A 314 -32.22 48.20 22.11
N LEU A 315 -31.70 47.29 22.94
CA LEU A 315 -31.02 47.62 24.21
C LEU A 315 -29.54 48.06 24.02
N GLY A 316 -29.08 48.26 22.78
CA GLY A 316 -27.74 48.81 22.49
C GLY A 316 -26.62 47.78 22.32
N ALA A 317 -26.93 46.49 22.18
CA ALA A 317 -25.90 45.49 21.88
C ALA A 317 -25.29 45.71 20.48
N GLY A 318 -23.99 45.99 20.40
CA GLY A 318 -23.28 46.17 19.13
C GLY A 318 -23.27 44.91 18.25
N ARG A 319 -23.35 45.09 16.93
CA ARG A 319 -23.37 44.00 15.91
C ARG A 319 -22.23 42.99 16.08
N GLY A 320 -21.04 43.46 16.48
CA GLY A 320 -19.88 42.60 16.75
C GLY A 320 -20.07 41.64 17.93
N ARG A 321 -20.86 41.99 18.96
CA ARG A 321 -21.14 41.09 20.10
C ARG A 321 -22.07 39.95 19.70
N ILE A 322 -23.05 40.22 18.83
CA ILE A 322 -23.96 39.20 18.29
C ILE A 322 -23.20 38.21 17.40
N VAL A 323 -22.35 38.72 16.50
CA VAL A 323 -21.50 37.90 15.63
C VAL A 323 -20.56 37.02 16.44
N ARG A 324 -19.85 37.59 17.42
CA ARG A 324 -18.93 36.83 18.27
C ARG A 324 -19.64 35.74 19.05
N GLN A 325 -20.85 36.01 19.55
CA GLN A 325 -21.64 35.00 20.27
C GLN A 325 -22.03 33.82 19.35
N LEU A 326 -22.53 34.10 18.14
CA LEU A 326 -22.88 33.06 17.17
C LEU A 326 -21.67 32.25 16.71
N LEU A 327 -20.52 32.90 16.52
CA LEU A 327 -19.26 32.23 16.21
C LEU A 327 -18.78 31.37 17.39
N THR A 328 -18.96 31.81 18.63
CA THR A 328 -18.60 31.04 19.83
C THR A 328 -19.50 29.80 19.99
N GLU A 329 -20.81 29.94 19.76
CA GLU A 329 -21.74 28.79 19.74
C GLU A 329 -21.36 27.79 18.63
N SER A 330 -21.00 28.28 17.45
CA SER A 330 -20.56 27.46 16.31
C SER A 330 -19.24 26.74 16.59
N LEU A 331 -18.29 27.45 17.21
CA LEU A 331 -16.99 26.89 17.60
C LEU A 331 -17.14 25.79 18.65
N LEU A 332 -18.02 25.95 19.63
CA LEU A 332 -18.29 24.91 20.63
C LEU A 332 -18.87 23.64 20.00
N ILE A 333 -19.79 23.78 19.04
CA ILE A 333 -20.34 22.64 18.29
C ILE A 333 -19.24 21.96 17.47
N ALA A 334 -18.42 22.75 16.76
CA ALA A 334 -17.31 22.21 15.96
C ALA A 334 -16.29 21.47 16.82
N LEU A 335 -15.91 22.01 17.99
CA LEU A 335 -14.98 21.38 18.92
C LEU A 335 -15.55 20.07 19.48
N ALA A 336 -16.82 20.04 19.87
CA ALA A 336 -17.47 18.81 20.32
C ALA A 336 -17.53 17.76 19.20
N GLY A 337 -17.87 18.18 17.98
CA GLY A 337 -17.83 17.33 16.79
C GLY A 337 -16.42 16.83 16.48
N ALA A 338 -15.40 17.65 16.66
CA ALA A 338 -14.00 17.30 16.45
C ALA A 338 -13.51 16.23 17.44
N VAL A 339 -13.79 16.42 18.73
CA VAL A 339 -13.44 15.45 19.77
C VAL A 339 -14.11 14.11 19.49
N LEU A 340 -15.41 14.13 19.19
CA LEU A 340 -16.16 12.93 18.82
C LEU A 340 -15.59 12.28 17.55
N GLY A 341 -15.33 13.08 16.52
CA GLY A 341 -14.84 12.61 15.22
C GLY A 341 -13.45 11.98 15.31
N VAL A 342 -12.53 12.60 16.04
CA VAL A 342 -11.18 12.06 16.28
C VAL A 342 -11.24 10.78 17.12
N ALA A 343 -12.08 10.73 18.16
CA ALA A 343 -12.26 9.52 18.97
C ALA A 343 -12.81 8.35 18.14
N LEU A 344 -13.83 8.61 17.31
CA LEU A 344 -14.40 7.61 16.41
C LEU A 344 -13.40 7.19 15.33
N ALA A 345 -12.63 8.12 14.76
CA ALA A 345 -11.56 7.81 13.81
C ALA A 345 -10.51 6.90 14.44
N HIS A 346 -10.13 7.17 15.69
CA HIS A 346 -9.14 6.37 16.41
C HIS A 346 -9.61 4.92 16.63
N ALA A 347 -10.87 4.73 17.01
CA ALA A 347 -11.46 3.40 17.17
C ALA A 347 -11.66 2.69 15.82
N GLY A 348 -12.19 3.40 14.82
CA GLY A 348 -12.45 2.88 13.49
C GLY A 348 -11.18 2.45 12.76
N LEU A 349 -10.10 3.23 12.88
CA LEU A 349 -8.82 2.90 12.25
C LEU A 349 -8.22 1.60 12.81
N ARG A 350 -8.32 1.38 14.12
CA ARG A 350 -7.89 0.12 14.74
C ARG A 350 -8.70 -1.08 14.26
N ALA A 351 -10.03 -0.93 14.15
CA ALA A 351 -10.90 -1.99 13.64
C ALA A 351 -10.61 -2.31 12.17
N ILE A 352 -10.44 -1.28 11.33
CA ILE A 352 -10.12 -1.45 9.91
C ILE A 352 -8.78 -2.16 9.75
N ILE A 353 -7.71 -1.70 10.42
CA ILE A 353 -6.38 -2.30 10.33
C ILE A 353 -6.40 -3.77 10.79
N ALA A 354 -7.19 -4.11 11.81
CA ALA A 354 -7.33 -5.49 12.27
C ALA A 354 -8.02 -6.42 11.25
N MET A 355 -8.84 -5.86 10.34
CA MET A 355 -9.52 -6.59 9.27
C MET A 355 -8.72 -6.65 7.96
N VAL A 356 -7.73 -5.77 7.77
CA VAL A 356 -6.92 -5.73 6.55
C VAL A 356 -6.01 -6.97 6.51
N PRO A 357 -6.06 -7.78 5.44
CA PRO A 357 -5.18 -8.92 5.29
C PRO A 357 -3.68 -8.50 5.29
N PRO A 358 -2.78 -9.35 5.82
CA PRO A 358 -1.35 -9.09 5.76
C PRO A 358 -0.87 -8.86 4.31
N GLY A 359 -0.07 -7.81 4.10
CA GLY A 359 0.54 -7.48 2.81
C GLY A 359 -0.28 -6.56 1.89
N THR A 360 -1.46 -6.07 2.29
CA THR A 360 -2.24 -5.08 1.51
C THR A 360 -1.70 -3.66 1.66
N ILE A 361 -1.29 -3.27 2.86
CA ILE A 361 -0.66 -1.98 3.17
C ILE A 361 0.84 -2.25 3.35
N PRO A 362 1.76 -1.35 2.91
CA PRO A 362 3.16 -1.50 3.22
C PRO A 362 3.35 -1.69 4.73
N ASP A 363 4.06 -2.75 5.12
CA ASP A 363 4.20 -3.11 6.54
C ASP A 363 4.85 -2.01 7.40
N GLU A 364 5.59 -1.09 6.75
CA GLU A 364 6.27 0.06 7.36
C GLU A 364 5.35 1.29 7.55
N SER A 365 4.20 1.31 6.89
CA SER A 365 3.24 2.40 6.97
C SER A 365 2.59 2.42 8.34
N GLU A 366 2.82 3.51 9.07
CA GLU A 366 2.22 3.73 10.37
C GLU A 366 0.93 4.54 10.21
N VAL A 367 -0.19 3.83 10.16
CA VAL A 367 -1.52 4.44 10.03
C VAL A 367 -2.08 4.69 11.44
N VAL A 368 -1.64 5.79 12.03
CA VAL A 368 -2.03 6.22 13.38
C VAL A 368 -2.42 7.69 13.39
N ILE A 369 -3.19 8.08 14.41
CA ILE A 369 -3.46 9.49 14.69
C ILE A 369 -2.23 10.07 15.39
N ASN A 370 -1.34 10.67 14.60
CA ASN A 370 -0.14 11.36 15.06
C ASN A 370 -0.38 12.87 15.15
N LEU A 371 0.64 13.63 15.56
CA LEU A 371 0.56 15.08 15.72
C LEU A 371 0.16 15.81 14.41
N PRO A 372 0.73 15.50 13.22
CA PRO A 372 0.25 16.05 11.95
C PRO A 372 -1.24 15.83 11.69
N VAL A 373 -1.75 14.62 11.97
CA VAL A 373 -3.17 14.30 11.82
C VAL A 373 -4.02 15.12 12.80
N LEU A 374 -3.60 15.24 14.06
CA LEU A 374 -4.32 16.07 15.05
C LEU A 374 -4.34 17.54 14.65
N LEU A 375 -3.21 18.09 14.19
CA LEU A 375 -3.13 19.47 13.68
C LEU A 375 -4.04 19.67 12.47
N PHE A 376 -4.08 18.69 11.55
CA PHE A 376 -5.01 18.69 10.43
C PHE A 376 -6.46 18.68 10.90
N SER A 377 -6.85 17.78 11.82
CA SER A 377 -8.22 17.73 12.36
C SER A 377 -8.62 19.02 13.06
N VAL A 378 -7.71 19.66 13.80
CA VAL A 378 -7.94 20.99 14.41
C VAL A 378 -8.15 22.05 13.32
N GLY A 379 -7.33 22.05 12.27
CA GLY A 379 -7.47 22.96 11.13
C GLY A 379 -8.81 22.77 10.40
N VAL A 380 -9.20 21.52 10.14
CA VAL A 380 -10.50 21.17 9.56
C VAL A 380 -11.64 21.62 10.45
N SER A 381 -11.55 21.42 11.77
CA SER A 381 -12.58 21.83 12.72
C SER A 381 -12.73 23.35 12.83
N ALA A 382 -11.62 24.08 12.76
CA ALA A 382 -11.64 25.55 12.68
C ALA A 382 -12.26 26.02 11.35
N LEU A 383 -11.91 25.37 10.24
CA LEU A 383 -12.49 25.66 8.93
C LEU A 383 -13.99 25.38 8.90
N THR A 384 -14.45 24.25 9.45
CA THR A 384 -15.89 23.96 9.52
C THR A 384 -16.61 24.99 10.38
N ALA A 385 -16.11 25.28 11.59
CA ALA A 385 -16.66 26.32 12.48
C ALA A 385 -16.79 27.67 11.76
N LEU A 386 -15.80 28.03 10.95
CA LEU A 386 -15.81 29.24 10.15
C LEU A 386 -16.88 29.16 9.06
N LEU A 387 -16.90 28.10 8.25
CA LEU A 387 -17.82 27.93 7.13
C LEU A 387 -19.30 28.00 7.56
N PHE A 388 -19.68 27.26 8.60
CA PHE A 388 -21.07 27.24 9.06
C PHE A 388 -21.42 28.34 10.07
N GLY A 389 -20.41 28.93 10.75
CA GLY A 389 -20.61 30.04 11.67
C GLY A 389 -20.70 31.40 10.98
N LEU A 390 -20.01 31.60 9.85
CA LEU A 390 -20.06 32.86 9.10
C LEU A 390 -21.43 33.08 8.44
N ALA A 391 -22.06 32.02 7.94
CA ALA A 391 -23.32 32.14 7.20
C ALA A 391 -24.45 32.76 8.08
N PRO A 392 -24.73 32.28 9.31
CA PRO A 392 -25.66 32.94 10.24
C PRO A 392 -25.19 34.32 10.70
N ALA A 393 -23.88 34.51 10.90
CA ALA A 393 -23.33 35.79 11.37
C ALA A 393 -23.51 36.91 10.33
N LEU A 394 -23.22 36.63 9.05
CA LEU A 394 -23.49 37.54 7.94
C LEU A 394 -24.99 37.75 7.73
N TYR A 395 -25.79 36.71 7.96
CA TYR A 395 -27.26 36.79 7.93
C TYR A 395 -27.80 37.74 9.01
N ALA A 396 -27.20 37.77 10.21
CA ALA A 396 -27.58 38.67 11.30
C ALA A 396 -27.14 40.13 11.06
N CYS A 397 -25.99 40.35 10.40
CA CYS A 397 -25.45 41.69 10.11
C CYS A 397 -26.18 42.44 8.99
N THR A 398 -26.77 41.73 8.04
CA THR A 398 -27.46 42.32 6.87
C THR A 398 -28.91 42.69 7.12
N ARG A 399 -29.41 42.54 8.36
CA ARG A 399 -30.72 43.07 8.74
C ARG A 399 -30.61 44.50 9.23
N ASP A 400 -31.38 45.40 8.62
CA ASP A 400 -31.93 46.53 9.35
C ASP A 400 -32.93 45.99 10.36
N LEU A 401 -32.57 46.10 11.65
CA LEU A 401 -33.37 45.66 12.80
C LEU A 401 -34.75 46.33 12.87
N VAL A 402 -34.97 47.35 12.05
CA VAL A 402 -36.22 48.13 11.95
C VAL A 402 -37.26 47.46 11.04
N GLN A 403 -36.83 46.64 10.07
CA GLN A 403 -37.73 46.06 9.06
C GLN A 403 -38.65 44.95 9.58
N PRO A 404 -38.21 44.04 10.48
CA PRO A 404 -39.09 43.02 11.07
C PRO A 404 -40.20 43.59 11.98
N LEU A 405 -39.98 44.78 12.54
CA LEU A 405 -41.01 45.52 13.29
C LEU A 405 -42.04 46.16 12.36
N LYS A 406 -41.65 46.55 11.13
CA LYS A 406 -42.56 47.03 10.08
C LYS A 406 -43.33 45.90 9.39
N GLU A 407 -42.73 44.72 9.25
CA GLU A 407 -43.40 43.55 8.65
C GLU A 407 -44.56 43.01 9.52
N ALA A 408 -44.52 43.21 10.84
CA ALA A 408 -45.67 42.94 11.72
C ALA A 408 -46.83 43.95 11.53
N ALA A 409 -46.60 45.07 10.84
CA ALA A 409 -47.56 46.13 10.56
C ALA A 409 -48.06 46.17 9.10
N GLY A 410 -47.66 45.19 8.27
CA GLY A 410 -48.19 45.03 6.91
C GLY A 410 -47.24 45.47 5.80
N ALA A 411 -47.12 44.58 4.81
CA ALA A 411 -46.56 44.75 3.47
C ALA A 411 -45.06 45.13 3.32
N SER A 412 -44.24 44.14 2.93
CA SER A 412 -43.21 44.35 1.89
C SER A 412 -42.84 43.04 1.17
N VAL A 413 -43.27 42.93 -0.09
CA VAL A 413 -42.86 41.91 -1.07
C VAL A 413 -41.68 42.50 -1.86
N GLY A 414 -40.47 41.99 -1.69
CA GLY A 414 -39.33 42.44 -2.53
C GLY A 414 -37.96 41.91 -2.10
N GLY A 415 -37.70 41.75 -0.80
CA GLY A 415 -36.40 41.27 -0.28
C GLY A 415 -36.27 39.75 -0.12
N GLY A 416 -37.39 39.00 -0.18
CA GLY A 416 -37.45 37.56 0.12
C GLY A 416 -37.08 36.64 -1.04
N ALA A 417 -37.38 37.02 -2.29
CA ALA A 417 -37.28 36.11 -3.45
C ALA A 417 -35.83 35.67 -3.74
N ARG A 418 -34.88 36.61 -3.81
CA ARG A 418 -33.45 36.31 -4.08
C ARG A 418 -32.80 35.46 -2.96
N ARG A 419 -33.32 35.57 -1.74
CA ARG A 419 -32.86 34.83 -0.55
C ARG A 419 -33.45 33.42 -0.45
N THR A 420 -34.72 33.23 -0.78
CA THR A 420 -35.34 31.91 -0.95
C THR A 420 -34.65 31.15 -2.08
N ILE A 421 -34.25 31.83 -3.16
CA ILE A 421 -33.48 31.23 -4.26
C ILE A 421 -32.09 30.76 -3.79
N LEU A 422 -31.35 31.54 -3.00
CA LEU A 422 -30.04 31.11 -2.46
C LEU A 422 -30.17 29.91 -1.50
N ARG A 423 -31.15 29.93 -0.58
CA ARG A 423 -31.39 28.79 0.34
C ARG A 423 -31.84 27.54 -0.41
N ASN A 424 -32.79 27.68 -1.34
CA ASN A 424 -33.27 26.56 -2.14
C ASN A 424 -32.16 26.05 -3.06
N GLY A 425 -31.31 26.93 -3.62
CA GLY A 425 -30.13 26.55 -4.39
C GLY A 425 -29.12 25.75 -3.56
N LEU A 426 -28.87 26.15 -2.31
CA LEU A 426 -28.00 25.40 -1.39
C LEU A 426 -28.57 24.01 -1.08
N VAL A 427 -29.88 23.91 -0.80
CA VAL A 427 -30.55 22.63 -0.55
C VAL A 427 -30.53 21.74 -1.79
N VAL A 428 -30.79 22.29 -2.98
CA VAL A 428 -30.74 21.54 -4.24
C VAL A 428 -29.31 21.03 -4.51
N ALA A 429 -28.29 21.87 -4.32
CA ALA A 429 -26.90 21.47 -4.48
C ALA A 429 -26.50 20.39 -3.46
N GLU A 430 -26.96 20.51 -2.22
CA GLU A 430 -26.71 19.53 -1.15
C GLU A 430 -27.35 18.17 -1.47
N VAL A 431 -28.63 18.17 -1.86
CA VAL A 431 -29.35 16.95 -2.26
C VAL A 431 -28.70 16.33 -3.49
N ALA A 432 -28.34 17.14 -4.50
CA ALA A 432 -27.64 16.66 -5.68
C ALA A 432 -26.29 16.03 -5.34
N LEU A 433 -25.46 16.69 -4.52
CA LEU A 433 -24.15 16.16 -4.10
C LEU A 433 -24.30 14.87 -3.29
N SER A 434 -25.31 14.81 -2.41
CA SER A 434 -25.62 13.62 -1.61
C SER A 434 -26.04 12.45 -2.48
N LEU A 435 -26.88 12.68 -3.50
CA LEU A 435 -27.28 11.66 -4.46
C LEU A 435 -26.09 11.14 -5.29
N VAL A 436 -25.20 12.04 -5.73
CA VAL A 436 -23.97 11.66 -6.46
C VAL A 436 -23.05 10.80 -5.59
N LEU A 437 -22.80 11.20 -4.33
CA LEU A 437 -21.99 10.42 -3.41
C LEU A 437 -22.62 9.06 -3.08
N LEU A 438 -23.94 9.02 -2.86
CA LEU A 438 -24.67 7.79 -2.57
C LEU A 438 -24.61 6.82 -3.76
N ALA A 439 -24.85 7.31 -4.98
CA ALA A 439 -24.75 6.51 -6.19
C ALA A 439 -23.32 6.00 -6.42
N GLY A 440 -22.31 6.86 -6.22
CA GLY A 440 -20.90 6.51 -6.34
C GLY A 440 -20.47 5.45 -5.32
N ALA A 441 -20.83 5.63 -4.05
CA ALA A 441 -20.57 4.65 -2.99
C ALA A 441 -21.26 3.32 -3.26
N GLY A 442 -22.54 3.34 -3.66
CA GLY A 442 -23.29 2.14 -4.03
C GLY A 442 -22.66 1.38 -5.20
N LEU A 443 -22.20 2.10 -6.24
CA LEU A 443 -21.51 1.49 -7.37
C LEU A 443 -20.16 0.91 -6.97
N MET A 444 -19.38 1.59 -6.12
CA MET A 444 -18.10 1.07 -5.60
C MET A 444 -18.30 -0.19 -4.77
N ILE A 445 -19.26 -0.20 -3.85
CA ILE A 445 -19.61 -1.37 -3.04
C ILE A 445 -20.04 -2.54 -3.93
N ARG A 446 -20.92 -2.29 -4.91
CA ARG A 446 -21.32 -3.29 -5.91
C ARG A 446 -20.11 -3.80 -6.69
N THR A 447 -19.22 -2.92 -7.13
CA THR A 447 -18.00 -3.29 -7.89
C THR A 447 -17.09 -4.17 -7.04
N LEU A 448 -16.92 -3.85 -5.76
CA LEU A 448 -16.16 -4.67 -4.83
C LEU A 448 -16.79 -6.06 -4.66
N PHE A 449 -18.11 -6.14 -4.44
CA PHE A 449 -18.79 -7.44 -4.35
C PHE A 449 -18.69 -8.26 -5.63
N VAL A 450 -18.81 -7.61 -6.80
CA VAL A 450 -18.61 -8.26 -8.09
C VAL A 450 -17.17 -8.75 -8.24
N GLN A 451 -16.17 -7.97 -7.83
CA GLN A 451 -14.76 -8.40 -7.88
C GLN A 451 -14.45 -9.54 -6.91
N LEU A 452 -15.03 -9.53 -5.72
CA LEU A 452 -14.88 -10.61 -4.72
C LEU A 452 -15.60 -11.90 -5.15
N ALA A 453 -16.62 -11.77 -5.99
CA ALA A 453 -17.40 -12.90 -6.53
C ALA A 453 -16.92 -13.36 -7.91
N VAL A 454 -15.79 -12.86 -8.42
CA VAL A 454 -15.23 -13.34 -9.69
C VAL A 454 -14.88 -14.81 -9.54
N ASP A 455 -15.47 -15.63 -10.40
CA ASP A 455 -15.09 -17.03 -10.53
C ASP A 455 -13.70 -17.10 -11.18
N PHE A 456 -12.73 -17.59 -10.41
CA PHE A 456 -11.36 -17.73 -10.88
C PHE A 456 -11.16 -18.96 -11.79
N GLY A 457 -12.21 -19.76 -12.03
CA GLY A 457 -12.13 -21.01 -12.77
C GLY A 457 -11.46 -22.14 -11.97
N PHE A 458 -11.31 -21.96 -10.65
CA PHE A 458 -10.79 -22.94 -9.69
C PHE A 458 -11.43 -22.71 -8.32
N GLN A 459 -11.31 -23.68 -7.40
CA GLN A 459 -12.03 -23.66 -6.10
C GLN A 459 -11.13 -23.19 -4.93
N PRO A 460 -11.17 -21.90 -4.52
CA PRO A 460 -10.27 -21.40 -3.47
C PRO A 460 -10.68 -21.84 -2.05
N GLY A 461 -11.96 -22.15 -1.80
CA GLY A 461 -12.52 -22.31 -0.45
C GLY A 461 -12.04 -23.55 0.34
N ARG A 462 -11.33 -24.49 -0.30
CA ARG A 462 -10.81 -25.72 0.32
C ARG A 462 -9.34 -25.98 0.00
N LEU A 463 -8.61 -24.93 -0.36
CA LEU A 463 -7.22 -25.03 -0.77
C LEU A 463 -6.28 -24.57 0.36
N LEU A 464 -5.45 -25.48 0.85
CA LEU A 464 -4.31 -25.13 1.70
C LEU A 464 -3.06 -25.01 0.82
N THR A 465 -2.36 -23.89 0.92
CA THR A 465 -1.13 -23.66 0.14
C THR A 465 0.07 -23.52 1.04
N MET A 466 1.16 -24.16 0.63
CA MET A 466 2.42 -24.15 1.34
C MET A 466 3.54 -23.92 0.33
N ARG A 467 4.57 -23.20 0.74
CA ARG A 467 5.78 -23.03 -0.06
C ARG A 467 6.95 -23.59 0.72
N ILE A 468 7.62 -24.56 0.11
CA ILE A 468 8.66 -25.37 0.73
C ILE A 468 10.00 -24.93 0.14
N PRO A 469 10.83 -24.19 0.89
CA PRO A 469 12.17 -23.87 0.43
C PRO A 469 13.03 -25.13 0.49
N LEU A 470 13.74 -25.40 -0.61
CA LEU A 470 14.73 -26.47 -0.68
C LEU A 470 16.13 -25.83 -0.71
N PRO A 471 16.89 -25.85 0.40
CA PRO A 471 18.22 -25.26 0.44
C PRO A 471 19.15 -25.89 -0.61
N GLU A 472 19.90 -25.07 -1.34
CA GLU A 472 20.82 -25.55 -2.38
C GLU A 472 21.90 -26.49 -1.82
N GLN A 473 22.26 -26.35 -0.54
CA GLN A 473 23.24 -27.20 0.14
C GLN A 473 22.81 -28.67 0.20
N HIS A 474 21.51 -28.93 0.42
CA HIS A 474 20.94 -30.28 0.51
C HIS A 474 20.33 -30.75 -0.81
N TYR A 475 19.83 -29.80 -1.61
CA TYR A 475 19.14 -30.08 -2.88
C TYR A 475 19.77 -29.28 -4.04
N PRO A 476 21.03 -29.55 -4.41
CA PRO A 476 21.75 -28.78 -5.44
C PRO A 476 21.21 -29.01 -6.86
N ASP A 477 20.67 -30.19 -7.14
CA ASP A 477 20.24 -30.62 -8.47
C ASP A 477 18.74 -30.96 -8.55
N ALA A 478 18.21 -30.97 -9.77
CA ALA A 478 16.80 -31.23 -10.03
C ALA A 478 16.38 -32.67 -9.66
N LEU A 479 17.27 -33.66 -9.76
CA LEU A 479 16.94 -35.05 -9.44
C LEU A 479 16.65 -35.20 -7.95
N ARG A 480 17.50 -34.66 -7.08
CA ARG A 480 17.27 -34.66 -5.62
C ARG A 480 16.00 -33.90 -5.22
N ARG A 481 15.74 -32.75 -5.85
CA ARG A 481 14.51 -31.96 -5.60
C ARG A 481 13.26 -32.75 -6.00
N ASN A 482 13.29 -33.41 -7.14
CA ASN A 482 12.17 -34.22 -7.61
C ASN A 482 11.95 -35.45 -6.72
N ALA A 483 13.02 -36.14 -6.31
CA ALA A 483 12.94 -37.27 -5.39
C ALA A 483 12.28 -36.90 -4.05
N PHE A 484 12.63 -35.72 -3.50
CA PHE A 484 11.98 -35.20 -2.29
C PHE A 484 10.47 -35.05 -2.45
N PHE A 485 10.00 -34.45 -3.55
CA PHE A 485 8.56 -34.28 -3.79
C PHE A 485 7.84 -35.60 -4.11
N GLN A 486 8.53 -36.56 -4.74
CA GLN A 486 8.00 -37.91 -4.98
C GLN A 486 7.74 -38.68 -3.67
N GLU A 487 8.55 -38.45 -2.63
CA GLU A 487 8.32 -39.03 -1.31
C GLU A 487 7.28 -38.24 -0.49
N LEU A 488 7.29 -36.90 -0.61
CA LEU A 488 6.43 -36.02 0.18
C LEU A 488 4.95 -36.07 -0.24
N LEU A 489 4.66 -36.03 -1.55
CA LEU A 489 3.29 -35.92 -2.05
C LEU A 489 2.40 -37.10 -1.63
N PRO A 490 2.83 -38.38 -1.72
CA PRO A 490 2.03 -39.51 -1.24
C PRO A 490 1.75 -39.45 0.27
N ARG A 491 2.71 -38.97 1.07
CA ARG A 491 2.52 -38.81 2.52
C ARG A 491 1.48 -37.75 2.85
N ILE A 492 1.47 -36.64 2.10
CA ILE A 492 0.44 -35.60 2.24
C ILE A 492 -0.92 -36.15 1.82
N ALA A 493 -0.98 -36.87 0.69
CA ALA A 493 -2.23 -37.46 0.20
C ALA A 493 -2.81 -38.51 1.16
N ALA A 494 -1.97 -39.17 1.97
CA ALA A 494 -2.40 -40.14 2.98
C ALA A 494 -2.98 -39.49 4.26
N VAL A 495 -2.85 -38.17 4.44
CA VAL A 495 -3.41 -37.48 5.62
C VAL A 495 -4.93 -37.46 5.53
N PRO A 496 -5.67 -37.89 6.58
CA PRO A 496 -7.13 -37.86 6.58
C PRO A 496 -7.69 -36.47 6.25
N GLY A 497 -8.60 -36.41 5.28
CA GLY A 497 -9.22 -35.16 4.82
C GLY A 497 -8.54 -34.50 3.62
N VAL A 498 -7.36 -34.95 3.21
CA VAL A 498 -6.71 -34.50 1.97
C VAL A 498 -7.34 -35.23 0.77
N MET A 499 -7.94 -34.48 -0.15
CA MET A 499 -8.54 -35.05 -1.37
C MET A 499 -7.52 -35.23 -2.50
N SER A 500 -6.56 -34.32 -2.63
CA SER A 500 -5.50 -34.36 -3.63
C SER A 500 -4.36 -33.42 -3.23
N ALA A 501 -3.16 -33.72 -3.71
CA ALA A 501 -1.95 -32.94 -3.43
C ALA A 501 -1.26 -32.55 -4.74
N GLY A 502 -1.18 -31.24 -4.99
CA GLY A 502 -0.57 -30.66 -6.18
C GLY A 502 0.74 -29.96 -5.88
N LEU A 503 1.65 -29.94 -6.86
CA LEU A 503 2.89 -29.16 -6.85
C LEU A 503 2.84 -28.13 -7.98
N ASN A 504 3.32 -26.92 -7.69
CA ASN A 504 3.52 -25.87 -8.68
C ASN A 504 4.74 -25.01 -8.29
N THR A 505 5.41 -24.44 -9.28
CA THR A 505 6.49 -23.46 -9.05
C THR A 505 5.98 -22.15 -8.45
N TRP A 506 4.74 -21.74 -8.74
CA TRP A 506 4.12 -20.56 -8.13
C TRP A 506 2.59 -20.55 -8.32
N MET A 507 1.84 -19.95 -7.38
CA MET A 507 0.37 -19.98 -7.36
C MET A 507 -0.31 -19.31 -8.58
N HIS A 508 -1.14 -20.07 -9.30
CA HIS A 508 -2.08 -19.53 -10.29
C HIS A 508 -3.24 -18.79 -9.59
N PRO A 509 -3.74 -17.63 -10.07
CA PRO A 509 -3.33 -16.83 -11.23
C PRO A 509 -2.39 -15.67 -10.85
N LEU A 510 -1.92 -15.66 -9.60
CA LEU A 510 -1.22 -14.54 -8.98
C LEU A 510 0.12 -14.20 -9.70
N GLY A 511 0.75 -15.16 -10.42
CA GLY A 511 1.98 -14.95 -11.19
C GLY A 511 2.78 -16.22 -11.48
N ASN A 512 3.74 -16.14 -12.41
CA ASN A 512 4.84 -17.10 -12.60
C ASN A 512 5.81 -16.54 -13.67
N TRP A 513 6.69 -17.40 -14.20
CA TRP A 513 7.59 -17.08 -15.30
C TRP A 513 6.83 -16.54 -16.51
N ARG A 514 7.25 -15.36 -16.97
CA ARG A 514 6.71 -14.68 -18.14
C ARG A 514 7.63 -14.94 -19.32
N LEU A 515 7.21 -15.80 -20.23
CA LEU A 515 8.03 -16.23 -21.37
C LEU A 515 7.32 -15.89 -22.68
N PRO A 516 8.04 -15.39 -23.70
CA PRO A 516 7.48 -15.33 -25.05
C PRO A 516 7.26 -16.76 -25.57
N VAL A 517 6.22 -16.93 -26.40
CA VAL A 517 5.88 -18.22 -27.04
C VAL A 517 5.81 -18.01 -28.53
N GLU A 518 6.30 -18.98 -29.28
CA GLU A 518 6.15 -19.02 -30.72
C GLU A 518 5.29 -20.23 -31.11
N MET A 519 4.21 -20.00 -31.85
CA MET A 519 3.38 -21.10 -32.37
C MET A 519 3.98 -21.60 -33.68
N ALA A 520 4.17 -22.92 -33.80
CA ALA A 520 4.67 -23.52 -35.03
C ALA A 520 3.68 -23.26 -36.18
N GLY A 521 4.16 -22.57 -37.22
CA GLY A 521 3.36 -22.22 -38.41
C GLY A 521 2.61 -20.88 -38.35
N SER A 522 2.81 -20.06 -37.30
CA SER A 522 2.34 -18.66 -37.30
C SER A 522 3.39 -17.73 -37.92
N ALA A 523 2.99 -16.89 -38.87
CA ALA A 523 3.85 -15.82 -39.41
C ALA A 523 3.96 -14.61 -38.45
N GLU A 524 3.01 -14.48 -37.53
CA GLU A 524 2.96 -13.36 -36.59
C GLU A 524 3.70 -13.72 -35.30
N LYS A 525 4.79 -12.99 -35.03
CA LYS A 525 5.53 -13.07 -33.76
C LYS A 525 4.81 -12.29 -32.67
N ASP A 526 3.83 -12.91 -32.02
CA ASP A 526 3.25 -12.33 -30.80
C ASP A 526 4.24 -12.49 -29.63
N THR A 527 5.05 -11.47 -29.39
CA THR A 527 6.11 -11.45 -28.37
C THR A 527 5.60 -11.17 -26.96
N ARG A 528 4.31 -10.89 -26.79
CA ARG A 528 3.72 -10.64 -25.47
C ARG A 528 3.80 -11.92 -24.62
N PRO A 529 4.40 -11.87 -23.42
CA PRO A 529 4.71 -13.05 -22.65
C PRO A 529 3.46 -13.78 -22.14
N VAL A 530 3.53 -15.10 -22.11
CA VAL A 530 2.58 -15.97 -21.39
C VAL A 530 3.13 -16.30 -20.01
N ILE A 531 2.24 -16.66 -19.10
CA ILE A 531 2.62 -17.14 -17.76
C ILE A 531 2.72 -18.66 -17.82
N MET A 532 3.93 -19.19 -17.63
CA MET A 532 4.19 -20.63 -17.60
C MET A 532 4.19 -21.14 -16.17
N HIS A 533 3.35 -22.13 -15.87
CA HIS A 533 3.40 -22.89 -14.62
C HIS A 533 3.99 -24.28 -14.88
N GLN A 534 4.89 -24.73 -13.99
CA GLN A 534 5.38 -26.10 -13.98
C GLN A 534 4.68 -26.81 -12.84
N VAL A 535 3.97 -27.89 -13.17
CA VAL A 535 3.04 -28.57 -12.25
C VAL A 535 3.20 -30.08 -12.33
N ASN A 536 2.80 -30.80 -11.28
CA ASN A 536 2.63 -32.25 -11.36
C ASN A 536 1.25 -32.62 -11.93
N ALA A 537 1.02 -33.92 -12.16
CA ALA A 537 -0.23 -34.43 -12.73
C ALA A 537 -1.47 -34.15 -11.87
N GLU A 538 -1.33 -34.17 -10.55
CA GLU A 538 -2.45 -33.96 -9.61
C GLU A 538 -2.78 -32.48 -9.35
N TYR A 539 -1.94 -31.54 -9.77
CA TYR A 539 -2.17 -30.11 -9.51
C TYR A 539 -3.50 -29.57 -10.05
N PRO A 540 -3.92 -29.86 -11.30
CA PRO A 540 -5.22 -29.42 -11.80
C PRO A 540 -6.38 -29.96 -10.96
N ARG A 541 -6.30 -31.21 -10.49
CA ARG A 541 -7.30 -31.81 -9.61
C ARG A 541 -7.32 -31.14 -8.24
N ALA A 542 -6.16 -30.86 -7.67
CA ALA A 542 -6.02 -30.16 -6.38
C ALA A 542 -6.60 -28.73 -6.41
N LEU A 543 -6.46 -28.03 -7.55
CA LEU A 543 -7.04 -26.71 -7.71
C LEU A 543 -8.53 -26.76 -8.12
N GLY A 544 -9.03 -27.91 -8.58
CA GLY A 544 -10.37 -28.06 -9.13
C GLY A 544 -10.50 -27.43 -10.52
N ILE A 545 -9.43 -27.37 -11.30
CA ILE A 545 -9.45 -26.90 -12.70
C ILE A 545 -10.22 -27.90 -13.55
N GLN A 546 -11.21 -27.41 -14.29
CA GLN A 546 -12.00 -28.23 -15.20
C GLN A 546 -11.31 -28.35 -16.57
N LEU A 547 -11.22 -29.59 -17.07
CA LEU A 547 -10.77 -29.87 -18.42
C LEU A 547 -11.91 -29.60 -19.41
N LEU A 548 -11.68 -28.73 -20.39
CA LEU A 548 -12.66 -28.43 -21.44
C LEU A 548 -12.53 -29.38 -22.64
N HIS A 549 -11.30 -29.57 -23.13
CA HIS A 549 -10.97 -30.45 -24.26
C HIS A 549 -9.58 -31.08 -24.07
N GLY A 550 -9.39 -32.28 -24.60
CA GLY A 550 -8.10 -32.99 -24.56
C GLY A 550 -7.93 -33.87 -23.31
N ARG A 551 -6.75 -33.80 -22.68
CA ARG A 551 -6.38 -34.56 -21.48
C ARG A 551 -5.44 -33.77 -20.59
N MET A 552 -5.39 -34.11 -19.30
CA MET A 552 -4.40 -33.60 -18.35
C MET A 552 -3.11 -34.44 -18.40
N PHE A 553 -2.07 -33.98 -17.69
CA PHE A 553 -0.81 -34.70 -17.53
C PHE A 553 -0.99 -36.01 -16.77
N THR A 554 -0.17 -37.01 -17.09
CA THR A 554 -0.05 -38.25 -16.33
C THR A 554 1.26 -38.27 -15.52
N ASP A 555 1.32 -39.07 -14.45
CA ASP A 555 2.54 -39.16 -13.63
C ASP A 555 3.73 -39.70 -14.43
N GLN A 556 3.51 -40.64 -15.35
CA GLN A 556 4.58 -41.19 -16.20
C GLN A 556 5.20 -40.12 -17.10
N GLU A 557 4.38 -39.24 -17.68
CA GLU A 557 4.84 -38.13 -18.51
C GLU A 557 5.66 -37.12 -17.71
N VAL A 558 5.23 -36.82 -16.48
CA VAL A 558 5.96 -35.94 -15.57
C VAL A 558 7.31 -36.55 -15.19
N VAL A 559 7.37 -37.84 -14.87
CA VAL A 559 8.63 -38.54 -14.52
C VAL A 559 9.57 -38.64 -15.72
N ARG A 560 9.05 -38.89 -16.92
CA ARG A 560 9.83 -38.97 -18.16
C ARG A 560 10.20 -37.60 -18.74
N ALA A 561 9.73 -36.51 -18.13
CA ALA A 561 9.88 -35.15 -18.64
C ALA A 561 9.41 -35.02 -20.09
N GLU A 562 8.26 -35.63 -20.42
CA GLU A 562 7.66 -35.52 -21.74
C GLU A 562 7.24 -34.07 -22.03
N ARG A 563 7.38 -33.66 -23.29
CA ARG A 563 7.20 -32.26 -23.68
C ARG A 563 5.75 -31.98 -24.07
N VAL A 564 4.88 -32.01 -23.08
CA VAL A 564 3.45 -31.73 -23.23
C VAL A 564 3.09 -30.45 -22.47
N ALA A 565 2.18 -29.65 -23.02
CA ALA A 565 1.67 -28.46 -22.39
C ALA A 565 0.14 -28.47 -22.29
N VAL A 566 -0.39 -27.97 -21.18
CA VAL A 566 -1.82 -27.68 -21.03
C VAL A 566 -2.01 -26.17 -21.07
N VAL A 567 -2.91 -25.71 -21.95
CA VAL A 567 -3.16 -24.29 -22.19
C VAL A 567 -4.57 -23.91 -21.76
N ASN A 568 -4.75 -22.67 -21.31
CA ASN A 568 -6.07 -22.17 -20.93
C ASN A 568 -6.84 -21.60 -22.14
N GLN A 569 -8.14 -21.34 -21.96
CA GLN A 569 -9.01 -20.84 -23.03
C GLN A 569 -8.54 -19.47 -23.58
N MET A 570 -7.95 -18.62 -22.73
CA MET A 570 -7.43 -17.31 -23.15
C MET A 570 -6.22 -17.46 -24.09
N PHE A 571 -5.33 -18.41 -23.81
CA PHE A 571 -4.21 -18.71 -24.69
C PHE A 571 -4.71 -19.16 -26.08
N VAL A 572 -5.69 -20.07 -26.12
CA VAL A 572 -6.28 -20.55 -27.38
C VAL A 572 -6.93 -19.41 -28.15
N LYS A 573 -7.80 -18.60 -27.52
CA LYS A 573 -8.44 -17.45 -28.18
C LYS A 573 -7.44 -16.44 -28.77
N ARG A 574 -6.25 -16.35 -28.20
CA ARG A 574 -5.26 -15.36 -28.59
C ARG A 574 -4.28 -15.86 -29.65
N HIS A 575 -3.77 -17.08 -29.48
CA HIS A 575 -2.72 -17.64 -30.33
C HIS A 575 -3.25 -18.66 -31.35
N ASN A 576 -4.51 -19.09 -31.20
CA ASN A 576 -5.14 -20.08 -32.08
C ASN A 576 -6.69 -19.97 -32.11
N PRO A 577 -7.28 -18.79 -32.43
CA PRO A 577 -8.72 -18.55 -32.29
C PRO A 577 -9.63 -19.47 -33.13
N ASP A 578 -9.14 -19.99 -34.25
CA ASP A 578 -9.96 -20.69 -35.24
C ASP A 578 -9.55 -22.16 -35.49
N ARG A 579 -8.69 -22.74 -34.64
CA ARG A 579 -8.19 -24.13 -34.84
C ARG A 579 -8.10 -24.90 -33.54
N ASP A 580 -8.22 -26.22 -33.65
CA ASP A 580 -7.99 -27.14 -32.53
C ASP A 580 -6.56 -26.97 -31.98
N PRO A 581 -6.39 -26.68 -30.68
CA PRO A 581 -5.07 -26.60 -30.05
C PRO A 581 -4.39 -27.97 -29.90
N ILE A 582 -5.12 -29.09 -29.95
CA ILE A 582 -4.55 -30.42 -29.68
C ILE A 582 -3.58 -30.84 -30.78
N GLY A 583 -2.40 -31.33 -30.36
CA GLY A 583 -1.38 -31.88 -31.26
C GLY A 583 -0.50 -30.82 -31.94
N ARG A 584 -0.65 -29.54 -31.59
CA ARG A 584 0.12 -28.43 -32.14
C ARG A 584 1.42 -28.23 -31.36
N LEU A 585 2.49 -27.85 -32.05
CA LEU A 585 3.75 -27.51 -31.40
C LEU A 585 3.80 -26.03 -31.01
N LEU A 586 4.12 -25.76 -29.76
CA LEU A 586 4.51 -24.45 -29.25
C LEU A 586 6.01 -24.47 -28.91
N ARG A 587 6.70 -23.37 -29.15
CA ARG A 587 8.12 -23.20 -28.83
C ARG A 587 8.30 -22.15 -27.75
N LEU A 588 9.19 -22.42 -26.81
CA LEU A 588 9.59 -21.52 -25.73
C LEU A 588 11.06 -21.11 -25.87
N PRO A 589 11.41 -20.16 -26.78
CA PRO A 589 12.81 -19.87 -27.12
C PRO A 589 13.72 -19.60 -25.91
N ARG A 590 13.18 -18.94 -24.88
CA ARG A 590 13.90 -18.61 -23.65
C ARG A 590 14.42 -19.84 -22.87
N LEU A 591 13.88 -21.03 -23.11
CA LEU A 591 14.39 -22.27 -22.51
C LEU A 591 15.67 -22.78 -23.20
N GLN A 592 16.01 -22.35 -24.41
CA GLN A 592 17.29 -22.67 -25.05
C GLN A 592 18.46 -21.86 -24.46
N GLU A 593 18.16 -20.71 -23.86
CA GLU A 593 19.17 -19.80 -23.33
C GLU A 593 19.60 -20.19 -21.90
N PRO A 594 20.80 -19.76 -21.44
CA PRO A 594 21.17 -19.87 -20.03
C PRO A 594 20.14 -19.19 -19.12
N PRO A 595 19.79 -19.76 -17.95
CA PRO A 595 20.42 -20.93 -17.31
C PRO A 595 19.84 -22.29 -17.73
N PHE A 596 18.80 -22.36 -18.57
CA PHE A 596 18.06 -23.60 -18.84
C PHE A 596 18.75 -24.52 -19.85
N ARG A 597 19.26 -23.98 -20.96
CA ARG A 597 20.00 -24.71 -22.02
C ARG A 597 19.27 -25.96 -22.54
N LEU A 598 17.95 -25.88 -22.70
CA LEU A 598 17.14 -26.96 -23.25
C LEU A 598 17.37 -27.05 -24.77
N PRO A 599 17.89 -28.17 -25.32
CA PRO A 599 18.27 -28.24 -26.74
C PRO A 599 17.10 -27.98 -27.69
N ASP A 600 15.92 -28.50 -27.35
CA ASP A 600 14.70 -28.31 -28.11
C ASP A 600 13.55 -27.86 -27.17
N PRO A 601 13.11 -26.59 -27.28
CA PRO A 601 12.12 -25.99 -26.42
C PRO A 601 10.70 -26.14 -26.98
N SER A 602 10.48 -27.13 -27.83
CA SER A 602 9.18 -27.43 -28.43
C SER A 602 8.37 -28.33 -27.50
N PHE A 603 7.11 -27.94 -27.26
CA PHE A 603 6.12 -28.68 -26.49
C PHE A 603 4.88 -28.90 -27.35
N GLN A 604 4.20 -30.02 -27.15
CA GLN A 604 2.96 -30.38 -27.82
C GLN A 604 1.73 -30.02 -26.98
#